data_AF-A0A941AWQ5-F1
#
_entry.id   AF-A0A941AWQ5-F1
#
_cell.length_a   1.000
_cell.length_b   1.000
_cell.length_c   1.000
_cell.angle_alpha   90.00
_cell.angle_beta   90.00
_cell.angle_gamma   90.00
#
_symmetry.space_group_name_H-M   'P 1'
#
loop_
_entity.id
_entity.type
_entity.pdbx_description
1 polymer ?
#
loop_
_entity_poly.entity_id
_entity_poly.type
_entity_poly.pdbx_seq_one_letter_code
_entity_poly.pdbx_strand_id
1 'polypeptide(L)'
;MNTLNSQAKTIDLSQFSSQQLKEALIRIENKKNEERETYKKLVAETIPKALLKLQKTSEMISNVKTETFQLFETILDLKNQVYGFKEKQMSHTFSNEKEEITIGYRINEGWDDTVTIGIEKVQNYISSLSTSKETASLVKIVFNLLKKDAKGNLKGSRVLELQKLTKEFNNEEFTDGVEIIASSFKPVRSSWFIEASLINENGTRTNIPLSMSSVDFLHGYAFNFFSQQNQHTNAA
;
A
#
# COMPACT_ATOMS: atom_id res chain seq x y z
N MET A 1 -36.33 9.18 50.15
CA MET A 1 -37.25 8.07 49.82
C MET A 1 -37.36 8.05 48.30
N ASN A 2 -36.94 7.04 47.52
CA ASN A 2 -36.85 5.60 47.74
C ASN A 2 -35.60 5.02 47.07
N THR A 3 -34.88 4.21 47.84
CA THR A 3 -33.73 3.40 47.43
C THR A 3 -34.27 2.13 46.74
N LEU A 4 -34.10 2.00 45.43
CA LEU A 4 -34.39 0.74 44.73
C LEU A 4 -33.15 -0.16 44.80
N ASN A 5 -33.31 -1.17 45.64
CA ASN A 5 -32.40 -2.20 46.07
C ASN A 5 -31.89 -3.06 44.89
N SER A 6 -30.60 -2.97 44.58
CA SER A 6 -29.88 -3.91 43.72
C SER A 6 -29.59 -5.18 44.53
N GLN A 7 -30.53 -6.13 44.54
CA GLN A 7 -30.25 -7.49 44.97
C GLN A 7 -29.87 -8.33 43.76
N ALA A 8 -28.56 -8.48 43.53
CA ALA A 8 -28.04 -9.64 42.84
C ALA A 8 -28.54 -10.87 43.61
N LYS A 9 -29.50 -11.59 43.03
CA LYS A 9 -30.03 -12.82 43.61
C LYS A 9 -28.89 -13.84 43.60
N THR A 10 -28.19 -13.96 44.71
CA THR A 10 -27.18 -15.00 44.93
C THR A 10 -27.88 -16.34 44.84
N ILE A 11 -27.71 -17.03 43.71
CA ILE A 11 -28.28 -18.35 43.47
C ILE A 11 -27.53 -19.33 44.39
N ASP A 12 -28.22 -19.85 45.40
CA ASP A 12 -27.68 -20.88 46.30
C ASP A 12 -27.65 -22.23 45.57
N LEU A 13 -26.47 -22.57 45.04
CA LEU A 13 -26.23 -23.78 44.23
C LEU A 13 -26.38 -25.08 45.06
N SER A 14 -26.47 -24.99 46.39
CA SER A 14 -26.63 -26.16 47.28
C SER A 14 -28.07 -26.69 47.34
N GLN A 15 -29.05 -25.93 46.85
CA GLN A 15 -30.47 -26.30 46.86
C GLN A 15 -30.94 -27.01 45.58
N PHE A 16 -30.08 -27.11 44.57
CA PHE A 16 -30.41 -27.78 43.30
C PHE A 16 -29.91 -29.21 43.30
N SER A 17 -30.74 -30.15 42.83
CA SER A 17 -30.29 -31.53 42.65
C SER A 17 -29.21 -31.58 41.57
N SER A 18 -28.31 -32.57 41.67
CA SER A 18 -27.23 -32.78 40.69
C SER A 18 -27.73 -32.85 39.24
N GLN A 19 -28.99 -33.28 39.07
CA GLN A 19 -29.68 -33.37 37.78
C GLN A 19 -30.11 -32.00 37.25
N GLN A 20 -30.61 -31.10 38.11
CA GLN A 20 -31.01 -29.74 37.73
C GLN A 20 -29.83 -28.87 37.29
N LEU A 21 -28.66 -29.01 37.94
CA LEU A 21 -27.43 -28.30 37.56
C LEU A 21 -26.90 -28.77 36.20
N LYS A 22 -26.96 -30.09 35.93
CA LYS A 22 -26.54 -30.67 34.65
C LYS A 22 -27.44 -30.20 33.49
N GLU A 23 -28.75 -30.15 33.71
CA GLU A 23 -29.71 -29.64 32.72
C GLU A 23 -29.50 -28.15 32.43
N ALA A 24 -29.20 -27.33 33.45
CA ALA A 24 -28.91 -25.91 33.27
C ALA A 24 -27.63 -25.68 32.44
N LEU A 25 -26.56 -26.46 32.69
CA LEU A 25 -25.33 -26.39 31.90
C LEU A 25 -25.56 -26.80 30.43
N ILE A 26 -26.33 -27.85 30.19
CA ILE A 26 -26.69 -28.28 28.83
C ILE A 26 -27.50 -27.19 28.11
N ARG A 27 -28.44 -26.52 28.80
CA ARG A 27 -29.21 -25.40 28.21
C ARG A 27 -28.31 -24.21 27.86
N ILE A 28 -27.36 -23.86 28.72
CA ILE A 28 -26.40 -22.78 28.46
C ILE A 28 -25.52 -23.14 27.25
N GLU A 29 -25.03 -24.37 27.18
CA GLU A 29 -24.17 -24.83 26.08
C GLU A 29 -24.94 -24.91 24.75
N ASN A 30 -26.17 -25.42 24.77
CA ASN A 30 -27.04 -25.44 23.59
C ASN A 30 -27.33 -24.03 23.08
N LYS A 31 -27.66 -23.09 23.97
CA LYS A 31 -27.89 -21.68 23.60
C LYS A 31 -26.64 -21.05 22.98
N LYS A 32 -25.45 -21.29 23.54
CA LYS A 32 -24.18 -20.83 22.95
C LYS A 32 -23.94 -21.42 21.57
N ASN A 33 -24.27 -22.69 21.38
CA ASN A 33 -24.13 -23.34 20.07
C ASN A 33 -25.14 -22.80 19.06
N GLU A 34 -26.39 -22.55 19.46
CA GLU A 34 -27.40 -21.89 18.63
C GLU A 34 -26.99 -20.47 18.22
N GLU A 35 -26.42 -19.68 19.14
CA GLU A 35 -25.89 -18.34 18.86
C GLU A 35 -24.71 -18.40 17.87
N ARG A 36 -23.81 -19.37 18.02
CA ARG A 36 -22.68 -19.60 17.07
C ARG A 36 -23.18 -19.99 15.68
N GLU A 37 -24.16 -20.87 15.60
CA GLU A 37 -24.74 -21.29 14.31
C GLU A 37 -25.52 -20.15 13.65
N THR A 38 -26.23 -19.34 14.43
CA THR A 38 -26.89 -18.12 13.94
C THR A 38 -25.88 -17.12 13.39
N TYR A 39 -24.78 -16.89 14.12
CA TYR A 39 -23.68 -16.04 13.64
C TYR A 39 -23.08 -16.57 12.33
N LYS A 40 -22.77 -17.87 12.25
CA LYS A 40 -22.24 -18.47 11.01
C LYS A 40 -23.19 -18.30 9.83
N LYS A 41 -24.50 -18.50 10.04
CA LYS A 41 -25.51 -18.27 9.00
C LYS A 41 -25.55 -16.80 8.57
N LEU A 42 -25.56 -15.86 9.53
CA LEU A 42 -25.53 -14.43 9.22
C LEU A 42 -24.29 -14.03 8.42
N VAL A 43 -23.11 -14.55 8.79
CA VAL A 43 -21.86 -14.33 8.05
C VAL A 43 -21.97 -14.90 6.64
N ALA A 44 -22.43 -16.15 6.50
CA ALA A 44 -22.61 -16.81 5.21
C ALA A 44 -23.61 -16.08 4.29
N GLU A 45 -24.62 -15.42 4.85
CA GLU A 45 -25.56 -14.59 4.08
C GLU A 45 -25.03 -13.19 3.76
N THR A 46 -24.18 -12.63 4.62
CA THR A 46 -23.67 -11.26 4.49
C THR A 46 -22.50 -11.19 3.50
N ILE A 47 -21.59 -12.17 3.52
CA ILE A 47 -20.41 -12.19 2.65
C ILE A 47 -20.80 -12.07 1.15
N PRO A 48 -21.72 -12.88 0.60
CA PRO A 48 -22.09 -12.78 -0.82
C PRO A 48 -22.69 -11.43 -1.18
N LYS A 49 -23.50 -10.84 -0.29
CA LYS A 49 -24.10 -9.50 -0.51
C LYS A 49 -23.02 -8.42 -0.56
N ALA A 50 -22.03 -8.48 0.32
CA ALA A 50 -20.90 -7.55 0.33
C ALA A 50 -20.02 -7.74 -0.92
N LEU A 51 -19.66 -8.99 -1.24
CA LEU A 51 -18.83 -9.31 -2.42
C LEU A 51 -19.49 -8.87 -3.73
N LEU A 52 -20.80 -9.10 -3.90
CA LEU A 52 -21.51 -8.66 -5.10
C LEU A 52 -21.42 -7.14 -5.30
N LYS A 53 -21.55 -6.35 -4.22
CA LYS A 53 -21.40 -4.89 -4.29
C LYS A 53 -19.96 -4.50 -4.67
N LEU A 54 -18.96 -5.13 -4.04
CA LEU A 54 -17.55 -4.86 -4.33
C LEU A 54 -17.17 -5.23 -5.76
N GLN A 55 -17.68 -6.34 -6.28
CA GLN A 55 -17.47 -6.78 -7.67
C GLN A 55 -18.03 -5.76 -8.67
N LYS A 56 -19.29 -5.32 -8.47
CA LYS A 56 -19.91 -4.30 -9.33
C LYS A 56 -19.13 -2.99 -9.32
N THR A 57 -18.67 -2.54 -8.15
CA THR A 57 -17.84 -1.32 -8.08
C THR A 57 -16.48 -1.52 -8.76
N SER A 58 -15.85 -2.69 -8.62
CA SER A 58 -14.60 -3.01 -9.30
C SER A 58 -14.76 -3.00 -10.82
N GLU A 59 -15.86 -3.55 -11.34
CA GLU A 59 -16.18 -3.53 -12.77
C GLU A 59 -16.40 -2.10 -13.26
N MET A 60 -17.16 -1.29 -12.51
CA MET A 60 -17.36 0.13 -12.82
C MET A 60 -16.04 0.90 -12.88
N ILE A 61 -15.14 0.69 -11.91
CA ILE A 61 -13.80 1.32 -11.90
C ILE A 61 -12.99 0.86 -13.13
N SER A 62 -13.06 -0.42 -13.49
CA SER A 62 -12.38 -0.94 -14.68
C SER A 62 -12.89 -0.30 -15.97
N ASN A 63 -14.21 -0.13 -16.10
CA ASN A 63 -14.82 0.51 -17.27
C ASN A 63 -14.43 1.99 -17.37
N VAL A 64 -14.58 2.75 -16.28
CA VAL A 64 -14.18 4.17 -16.22
C VAL A 64 -12.69 4.33 -16.52
N LYS A 65 -11.84 3.44 -16.01
CA LYS A 65 -10.41 3.44 -16.32
C LYS A 65 -10.17 3.28 -17.82
N THR A 66 -10.78 2.27 -18.45
CA THR A 66 -10.64 2.02 -19.89
C THR A 66 -11.10 3.21 -20.71
N GLU A 67 -12.29 3.74 -20.44
CA GLU A 67 -12.85 4.90 -21.15
C GLU A 67 -11.96 6.14 -21.00
N THR A 68 -11.43 6.39 -19.79
CA THR A 68 -10.52 7.51 -19.55
C THR A 68 -9.24 7.37 -20.37
N PHE A 69 -8.63 6.19 -20.40
CA PHE A 69 -7.43 5.96 -21.22
C PHE A 69 -7.72 6.17 -22.73
N GLN A 70 -8.86 5.69 -23.24
CA GLN A 70 -9.26 5.88 -24.64
C GLN A 70 -9.43 7.35 -25.02
N LEU A 71 -9.99 8.18 -24.13
CA LEU A 71 -10.11 9.63 -24.35
C LEU A 71 -8.74 10.28 -24.54
N PHE A 72 -7.76 9.89 -23.72
CA PHE A 72 -6.42 10.48 -23.78
C PHE A 72 -5.51 9.85 -24.83
N GLU A 73 -5.73 8.60 -25.24
CA GLU A 73 -5.06 8.01 -26.42
C GLU A 73 -5.28 8.91 -27.65
N THR A 74 -6.52 9.34 -27.87
CA THR A 74 -6.86 10.27 -28.97
C THR A 74 -6.09 11.59 -28.86
N ILE A 75 -5.96 12.14 -27.65
CA ILE A 75 -5.23 13.39 -27.39
C ILE A 75 -3.71 13.20 -27.60
N LEU A 76 -3.16 12.07 -27.18
CA LEU A 76 -1.74 11.73 -27.34
C LEU A 76 -1.39 11.54 -28.82
N ASP A 77 -2.23 10.86 -29.58
CA ASP A 77 -2.07 10.70 -31.03
C ASP A 77 -2.03 12.06 -31.74
N LEU A 78 -2.99 12.94 -31.41
CA LEU A 78 -3.01 14.30 -31.96
C LEU A 78 -1.76 15.09 -31.57
N LYS A 79 -1.34 15.01 -30.31
CA LYS A 79 -0.12 15.67 -29.83
C LYS A 79 1.12 15.17 -30.57
N ASN A 80 1.22 13.88 -30.83
CA ASN A 80 2.33 13.31 -31.59
C ASN A 80 2.31 13.79 -33.05
N GLN A 81 1.14 13.84 -33.69
CA GLN A 81 0.98 14.36 -35.05
C GLN A 81 1.39 15.84 -35.17
N VAL A 82 0.98 16.68 -34.22
CA VAL A 82 1.24 18.13 -34.26
C VAL A 82 2.68 18.47 -33.90
N TYR A 83 3.27 17.80 -32.90
CA TYR A 83 4.56 18.18 -32.32
C TYR A 83 5.70 17.19 -32.59
N GLY A 84 5.44 16.08 -33.31
CA GLY A 84 6.46 15.09 -33.71
C GLY A 84 7.14 14.38 -32.52
N PHE A 85 6.41 14.18 -31.42
CA PHE A 85 7.01 13.77 -30.16
C PHE A 85 7.23 12.25 -30.07
N LYS A 86 8.50 11.80 -30.01
CA LYS A 86 8.83 10.41 -29.69
C LYS A 86 8.63 10.15 -28.20
N GLU A 87 7.62 9.36 -27.89
CA GLU A 87 7.14 9.09 -26.54
C GLU A 87 8.13 8.22 -25.74
N LYS A 88 8.86 8.87 -24.81
CA LYS A 88 9.65 8.21 -23.75
C LYS A 88 9.08 8.48 -22.36
N GLN A 89 7.91 9.13 -22.28
CA GLN A 89 7.31 9.54 -21.02
C GLN A 89 6.52 8.38 -20.42
N MET A 90 6.66 8.19 -19.10
CA MET A 90 5.93 7.14 -18.37
C MET A 90 4.53 7.60 -17.94
N SER A 91 4.30 8.91 -17.92
CA SER A 91 3.03 9.54 -17.55
C SER A 91 2.85 10.87 -18.28
N HIS A 92 1.59 11.25 -18.46
CA HIS A 92 1.17 12.52 -19.03
C HIS A 92 0.20 13.21 -18.09
N THR A 93 0.49 14.47 -17.78
CA THR A 93 -0.38 15.35 -17.02
C THR A 93 -1.02 16.36 -17.98
N PHE A 94 -2.34 16.43 -17.94
CA PHE A 94 -3.15 17.40 -18.65
C PHE A 94 -3.87 18.27 -17.61
N SER A 95 -3.77 19.58 -17.75
CA SER A 95 -4.41 20.52 -16.84
C SER A 95 -5.07 21.67 -17.60
N ASN A 96 -6.16 22.17 -17.04
CA ASN A 96 -6.80 23.42 -17.40
C ASN A 96 -6.90 24.32 -16.14
N GLU A 97 -7.67 25.41 -16.19
CA GLU A 97 -7.81 26.34 -15.06
C GLU A 97 -8.43 25.71 -13.80
N LYS A 98 -9.23 24.64 -13.96
CA LYS A 98 -10.07 24.05 -12.90
C LYS A 98 -9.78 22.59 -12.62
N GLU A 99 -9.10 21.88 -13.51
CA GLU A 99 -9.01 20.44 -13.50
C GLU A 99 -7.60 20.00 -13.89
N GLU A 100 -7.11 18.94 -13.26
CA GLU A 100 -5.86 18.28 -13.61
C GLU A 100 -6.05 16.77 -13.59
N ILE A 101 -5.55 16.11 -14.62
CA ILE A 101 -5.55 14.66 -14.73
C ILE A 101 -4.19 14.15 -15.19
N THR A 102 -3.71 13.12 -14.52
CA THR A 102 -2.47 12.43 -14.85
C THR A 102 -2.77 10.98 -15.15
N ILE A 103 -2.40 10.53 -16.35
CA ILE A 103 -2.46 9.13 -16.74
C ILE A 103 -1.05 8.60 -16.95
N GLY A 104 -0.81 7.33 -16.63
CA GLY A 104 0.50 6.73 -16.87
C GLY A 104 0.62 5.33 -16.30
N TYR A 105 1.85 4.84 -16.28
CA TYR A 105 2.18 3.57 -15.67
C TYR A 105 3.35 3.66 -14.71
N ARG A 106 3.31 2.82 -13.68
CA ARG A 106 4.41 2.64 -12.74
C ARG A 106 5.36 1.57 -13.27
N ILE A 107 6.65 1.74 -12.99
CA ILE A 107 7.69 0.75 -13.21
C ILE A 107 8.18 0.29 -11.84
N ASN A 108 8.29 -1.03 -11.67
CA ASN A 108 9.07 -1.61 -10.60
C ASN A 108 10.51 -1.80 -11.06
N GLU A 109 11.44 -1.57 -10.14
CA GLU A 109 12.86 -1.79 -10.36
C GLU A 109 13.15 -3.28 -10.30
N GLY A 110 13.17 -3.93 -11.46
CA GLY A 110 13.59 -5.32 -11.61
C GLY A 110 15.10 -5.41 -11.84
N TRP A 111 15.69 -6.49 -11.34
CA TRP A 111 17.11 -6.79 -11.44
C TRP A 111 17.25 -8.27 -11.81
N ASP A 112 18.18 -8.61 -12.69
CA ASP A 112 18.56 -10.01 -12.89
C ASP A 112 19.54 -10.50 -11.80
N ASP A 113 19.94 -11.76 -11.88
CA ASP A 113 20.78 -12.43 -10.89
C ASP A 113 22.20 -11.87 -10.81
N THR A 114 22.67 -11.16 -11.85
CA THR A 114 24.02 -10.59 -11.91
C THR A 114 24.18 -9.33 -11.06
N VAL A 115 23.08 -8.69 -10.64
CA VAL A 115 23.13 -7.48 -9.80
C VAL A 115 23.93 -7.70 -8.52
N THR A 116 23.84 -8.89 -7.93
CA THR A 116 24.53 -9.22 -6.68
C THR A 116 26.05 -9.30 -6.90
N ILE A 117 26.47 -9.86 -8.03
CA ILE A 117 27.88 -9.95 -8.43
C ILE A 117 28.47 -8.55 -8.62
N GLY A 118 27.73 -7.67 -9.30
CA GLY A 118 28.16 -6.28 -9.48
C GLY A 118 28.24 -5.51 -8.16
N ILE A 119 27.26 -5.66 -7.27
CA ILE A 119 27.28 -5.05 -5.93
C ILE A 119 28.52 -5.52 -5.14
N GLU A 120 28.80 -6.83 -5.14
CA GLU A 120 29.94 -7.39 -4.43
C GLU A 120 31.27 -6.85 -4.95
N LYS A 121 31.46 -6.77 -6.28
CA LYS A 121 32.65 -6.14 -6.90
C LYS A 121 32.84 -4.69 -6.44
N VAL A 122 31.77 -3.89 -6.48
CA VAL A 122 31.84 -2.49 -6.03
C VAL A 122 32.17 -2.41 -4.54
N GLN A 123 31.58 -3.26 -3.70
CA GLN A 123 31.84 -3.28 -2.26
C GLN A 123 33.27 -3.71 -1.93
N ASN A 124 33.81 -4.71 -2.62
CA ASN A 124 35.17 -5.19 -2.41
C ASN A 124 36.20 -4.11 -2.73
N TYR A 125 36.05 -3.45 -3.88
CA TYR A 125 36.92 -2.34 -4.26
C TYR A 125 36.84 -1.18 -3.25
N ILE A 126 35.63 -0.73 -2.91
CA ILE A 126 35.45 0.41 -2.00
C ILE A 126 35.96 0.11 -0.59
N SER A 127 35.84 -1.13 -0.13
CA SER A 127 36.37 -1.56 1.18
C SER A 127 37.91 -1.56 1.19
N SER A 128 38.56 -1.83 0.06
CA SER A 128 40.03 -1.74 -0.05
C SER A 128 40.56 -0.31 0.10
N LEU A 129 39.74 0.70 -0.21
CA LEU A 129 40.10 2.11 -0.19
C LEU A 129 39.92 2.79 1.18
N SER A 130 39.36 2.10 2.18
CA SER A 130 38.92 2.69 3.46
C SER A 130 40.06 3.06 4.43
N THR A 131 41.30 3.19 3.94
CA THR A 131 42.51 3.44 4.73
C THR A 131 42.78 4.93 4.98
N SER A 132 42.15 5.87 4.26
CA SER A 132 42.32 7.32 4.44
C SER A 132 41.03 8.03 4.91
N LYS A 133 41.18 9.17 5.60
CA LYS A 133 40.06 9.95 6.15
C LYS A 133 39.27 10.66 5.05
N GLU A 134 39.95 11.02 3.96
CA GLU A 134 39.39 11.62 2.75
C GLU A 134 38.54 10.59 1.97
N THR A 135 38.98 9.33 1.91
CA THR A 135 38.24 8.27 1.21
C THR A 135 37.03 7.76 1.98
N ALA A 136 37.01 7.90 3.31
CA ALA A 136 35.90 7.45 4.15
C ALA A 136 34.54 8.09 3.80
N SER A 137 34.55 9.35 3.36
CA SER A 137 33.32 10.05 2.96
C SER A 137 32.77 9.51 1.63
N LEU A 138 33.64 9.25 0.65
CA LEU A 138 33.26 8.67 -0.64
C LEU A 138 32.77 7.23 -0.50
N VAL A 139 33.45 6.43 0.33
CA VAL A 139 33.03 5.07 0.70
C VAL A 139 31.59 5.08 1.22
N LYS A 140 31.27 6.00 2.13
CA LYS A 140 29.92 6.13 2.70
C LYS A 140 28.88 6.51 1.64
N ILE A 141 29.23 7.37 0.68
CA ILE A 141 28.36 7.72 -0.44
C ILE A 141 28.06 6.48 -1.28
N VAL A 142 29.07 5.70 -1.67
CA VAL A 142 28.86 4.49 -2.48
C VAL A 142 28.01 3.45 -1.74
N PHE A 143 28.24 3.22 -0.44
CA PHE A 143 27.38 2.33 0.35
C PHE A 143 25.92 2.82 0.41
N ASN A 144 25.70 4.12 0.51
CA ASN A 144 24.35 4.68 0.46
C ASN A 144 23.69 4.48 -0.92
N LEU A 145 24.47 4.54 -2.00
CA LEU A 145 23.98 4.29 -3.35
C LEU A 145 23.64 2.81 -3.57
N LEU A 146 24.42 1.90 -3.01
CA LEU A 146 24.17 0.45 -3.07
C LEU A 146 23.07 -0.03 -2.09
N LYS A 147 22.57 0.85 -1.22
CA LYS A 147 21.56 0.47 -0.23
C LYS A 147 20.27 0.03 -0.92
N LYS A 148 19.80 -1.16 -0.55
CA LYS A 148 18.51 -1.69 -0.99
C LYS A 148 17.35 -0.96 -0.33
N ASP A 149 16.21 -0.90 -1.01
CA ASP A 149 14.95 -0.39 -0.47
C ASP A 149 14.32 -1.39 0.52
N ALA A 150 13.16 -1.06 1.08
CA ALA A 150 12.44 -1.93 2.01
C ALA A 150 11.98 -3.26 1.37
N LYS A 151 11.97 -3.35 0.03
CA LYS A 151 11.61 -4.54 -0.74
C LYS A 151 12.84 -5.35 -1.16
N GLY A 152 14.04 -4.92 -0.78
CA GLY A 152 15.30 -5.60 -1.11
C GLY A 152 15.87 -5.26 -2.49
N ASN A 153 15.31 -4.27 -3.19
CA ASN A 153 15.76 -3.89 -4.53
C ASN A 153 16.70 -2.68 -4.49
N LEU A 154 17.66 -2.64 -5.42
CA LEU A 154 18.50 -1.46 -5.63
C LEU A 154 17.69 -0.39 -6.39
N LYS A 155 17.96 0.90 -6.13
CA LYS A 155 17.31 1.98 -6.87
C LYS A 155 18.03 2.29 -8.18
N GLY A 156 17.31 2.29 -9.30
CA GLY A 156 17.86 2.60 -10.61
C GLY A 156 18.43 4.02 -10.68
N SER A 157 17.81 4.98 -9.98
CA SER A 157 18.34 6.35 -9.88
C SER A 157 19.72 6.39 -9.21
N ARG A 158 19.97 5.52 -8.22
CA ARG A 158 21.25 5.43 -7.53
C ARG A 158 22.31 4.78 -8.41
N VAL A 159 21.92 3.90 -9.33
CA VAL A 159 22.85 3.32 -10.31
C VAL A 159 23.33 4.36 -11.31
N LEU A 160 22.45 5.27 -11.74
CA LEU A 160 22.87 6.42 -12.55
C LEU A 160 23.86 7.32 -11.82
N GLU A 161 23.72 7.48 -10.49
CA GLU A 161 24.69 8.19 -9.67
C GLU A 161 26.02 7.42 -9.54
N LEU A 162 25.98 6.10 -9.35
CA LEU A 162 27.18 5.24 -9.34
C LEU A 162 27.95 5.33 -10.67
N GLN A 163 27.25 5.34 -11.80
CA GLN A 163 27.85 5.50 -13.13
C GLN A 163 28.54 6.86 -13.33
N LYS A 164 28.16 7.90 -12.59
CA LYS A 164 28.88 9.18 -12.62
C LYS A 164 30.20 9.08 -11.84
N LEU A 165 30.19 8.37 -10.72
CA LEU A 165 31.37 8.17 -9.87
C LEU A 165 32.45 7.31 -10.53
N THR A 166 32.12 6.46 -11.51
CA THR A 166 33.15 5.66 -12.23
C THR A 166 34.21 6.54 -12.89
N LYS A 167 33.81 7.73 -13.38
CA LYS A 167 34.71 8.73 -13.97
C LYS A 167 35.68 9.34 -12.95
N GLU A 168 35.29 9.40 -11.68
CA GLU A 168 36.11 9.97 -10.60
C GLU A 168 37.12 8.96 -10.06
N PHE A 169 36.72 7.69 -9.93
CA PHE A 169 37.60 6.63 -9.43
C PHE A 169 38.59 6.10 -10.48
N ASN A 170 38.24 6.17 -11.77
CA ASN A 170 39.06 5.68 -12.89
C ASN A 170 39.69 4.30 -12.63
N ASN A 171 38.90 3.38 -12.09
CA ASN A 171 39.32 2.04 -11.72
C ASN A 171 38.49 1.00 -12.49
N GLU A 172 39.18 0.02 -13.08
CA GLU A 172 38.55 -0.99 -13.93
C GLU A 172 37.59 -1.90 -13.14
N GLU A 173 37.96 -2.33 -11.93
CA GLU A 173 37.14 -3.22 -11.10
C GLU A 173 35.86 -2.53 -10.61
N PHE A 174 35.96 -1.26 -10.19
CA PHE A 174 34.80 -0.45 -9.83
C PHE A 174 33.89 -0.20 -11.03
N THR A 175 34.48 0.13 -12.19
CA THR A 175 33.72 0.42 -13.41
C THR A 175 32.97 -0.83 -13.90
N ASP A 176 33.65 -1.97 -13.94
CA ASP A 176 33.07 -3.28 -14.28
C ASP A 176 31.92 -3.64 -13.32
N GLY A 177 32.12 -3.49 -12.01
CA GLY A 177 31.08 -3.72 -11.01
C GLY A 177 29.84 -2.83 -11.24
N VAL A 178 30.04 -1.54 -11.51
CA VAL A 178 28.93 -0.61 -11.80
C VAL A 178 28.25 -0.92 -13.14
N GLU A 179 29.00 -1.35 -14.16
CA GLU A 179 28.46 -1.72 -15.47
C GLU A 179 27.63 -3.01 -15.41
N ILE A 180 28.06 -4.00 -14.63
CA ILE A 180 27.28 -5.22 -14.34
C ILE A 180 25.97 -4.82 -13.65
N ILE A 181 26.03 -3.98 -12.61
CA ILE A 181 24.82 -3.47 -11.95
C ILE A 181 23.92 -2.77 -12.98
N ALA A 182 24.43 -1.84 -13.78
CA ALA A 182 23.63 -1.13 -14.76
C ALA A 182 22.98 -2.05 -15.81
N SER A 183 23.72 -3.06 -16.28
CA SER A 183 23.24 -4.03 -17.28
C SER A 183 22.17 -4.97 -16.71
N SER A 184 22.26 -5.25 -15.41
CA SER A 184 21.28 -6.07 -14.68
C SER A 184 19.93 -5.38 -14.46
N PHE A 185 19.83 -4.07 -14.70
CA PHE A 185 18.59 -3.32 -14.50
C PHE A 185 17.55 -3.70 -15.57
N LYS A 186 16.48 -4.36 -15.15
CA LYS A 186 15.34 -4.78 -15.98
C LYS A 186 14.07 -4.12 -15.45
N PRO A 187 13.76 -2.87 -15.82
CA PRO A 187 12.54 -2.20 -15.39
C PRO A 187 11.31 -2.96 -15.87
N VAL A 188 10.39 -3.29 -14.95
CA VAL A 188 9.14 -4.00 -15.29
C VAL A 188 7.96 -3.08 -15.01
N ARG A 189 7.12 -2.83 -16.01
CA ARG A 189 5.87 -2.10 -15.83
C ARG A 189 4.96 -2.83 -14.84
N SER A 190 4.53 -2.15 -13.78
CA SER A 190 3.78 -2.76 -12.68
C SER A 190 2.28 -2.49 -12.73
N SER A 191 1.87 -1.25 -12.97
CA SER A 191 0.45 -0.88 -12.95
C SER A 191 0.15 0.39 -13.74
N TRP A 192 -0.97 0.42 -14.45
CA TRP A 192 -1.55 1.64 -15.01
C TRP A 192 -2.29 2.41 -13.91
N PHE A 193 -2.14 3.73 -13.87
CA PHE A 193 -2.78 4.61 -12.90
C PHE A 193 -3.42 5.83 -13.55
N ILE A 194 -4.40 6.39 -12.83
CA ILE A 194 -5.06 7.66 -13.10
C ILE A 194 -5.05 8.42 -11.78
N GLU A 195 -4.64 9.68 -11.84
CA GLU A 195 -4.76 10.65 -10.75
C GLU A 195 -5.56 11.84 -11.27
N ALA A 196 -6.54 12.30 -10.52
CA ALA A 196 -7.41 13.40 -10.93
C ALA A 196 -7.58 14.39 -9.77
N SER A 197 -7.59 15.68 -10.05
CA SER A 197 -7.73 16.74 -9.06
C SER A 197 -8.56 17.91 -9.59
N LEU A 198 -9.31 18.53 -8.70
CA LEU A 198 -9.99 19.81 -8.94
C LEU A 198 -9.14 20.95 -8.38
N ILE A 199 -9.04 22.03 -9.13
CA ILE A 199 -8.34 23.26 -8.77
C ILE A 199 -9.41 24.26 -8.35
N ASN A 200 -9.40 24.64 -7.08
CA ASN A 200 -10.31 25.65 -6.55
C ASN A 200 -9.87 27.06 -6.95
N GLU A 201 -10.75 28.05 -6.80
CA GLU A 201 -10.49 29.47 -7.14
C GLU A 201 -9.22 30.03 -6.45
N ASN A 202 -8.87 29.51 -5.27
CA ASN A 202 -7.67 29.89 -4.52
C ASN A 202 -6.39 29.15 -4.99
N GLY A 203 -6.44 28.41 -6.10
CA GLY A 203 -5.33 27.60 -6.62
C GLY A 203 -5.04 26.31 -5.84
N THR A 204 -5.83 25.99 -4.81
CA THR A 204 -5.65 24.77 -4.02
C THR A 204 -6.21 23.56 -4.75
N ARG A 205 -5.41 22.49 -4.84
CA ARG A 205 -5.78 21.22 -5.50
C ARG A 205 -6.47 20.27 -4.51
N THR A 206 -7.65 19.79 -4.89
CA THR A 206 -8.39 18.75 -4.17
C THR A 206 -8.38 17.47 -5.00
N ASN A 207 -7.73 16.43 -4.49
CA ASN A 207 -7.65 15.13 -5.16
C ASN A 207 -9.01 14.44 -5.18
N ILE A 208 -9.37 13.82 -6.32
CA ILE A 208 -10.52 12.94 -6.45
C ILE A 208 -10.08 11.52 -6.09
N PRO A 209 -10.47 10.98 -4.92
CA PRO A 209 -10.03 9.66 -4.50
C PRO A 209 -10.68 8.56 -5.35
N LEU A 210 -9.85 7.78 -6.05
CA LEU A 210 -10.29 6.67 -6.90
C LEU A 210 -10.03 5.28 -6.28
N SER A 211 -9.45 5.24 -5.07
CA SER A 211 -9.17 3.99 -4.34
C SER A 211 -10.04 3.87 -3.09
N MET A 212 -10.55 2.68 -2.79
CA MET A 212 -11.40 2.45 -1.61
C MET A 212 -10.70 2.80 -0.28
N SER A 213 -9.37 2.72 -0.21
CA SER A 213 -8.58 3.13 0.95
C SER A 213 -8.38 4.63 1.08
N SER A 214 -8.64 5.39 0.02
CA SER A 214 -8.47 6.85 -0.03
C SER A 214 -9.80 7.61 0.05
N VAL A 215 -10.92 6.91 -0.12
CA VAL A 215 -12.26 7.49 -0.01
C VAL A 215 -12.69 7.46 1.46
N ASP A 216 -13.05 8.61 2.01
CA ASP A 216 -13.61 8.70 3.36
C ASP A 216 -15.02 8.09 3.44
N PHE A 217 -15.42 7.73 4.65
CA PHE A 217 -16.79 7.34 4.91
C PHE A 217 -17.77 8.50 4.63
N LEU A 218 -19.01 8.14 4.28
CA LEU A 218 -20.08 9.12 4.12
C LEU A 218 -20.28 9.94 5.40
N HIS A 219 -20.57 11.23 5.24
CA HIS A 219 -20.76 12.15 6.35
C HIS A 219 -21.76 11.60 7.38
N GLY A 220 -21.36 11.57 8.65
CA GLY A 220 -22.18 11.06 9.76
C GLY A 220 -22.02 9.57 10.05
N TYR A 221 -21.28 8.82 9.23
CA TYR A 221 -20.92 7.44 9.54
C TYR A 221 -19.54 7.38 10.23
N ALA A 222 -19.50 6.79 11.42
CA ALA A 222 -18.27 6.48 12.14
C ALA A 222 -18.22 4.99 12.45
N PHE A 223 -17.25 4.28 11.86
CA PHE A 223 -17.03 2.88 12.19
C PHE A 223 -16.13 2.76 13.42
N ASN A 224 -16.72 2.42 14.56
CA ASN A 224 -16.00 2.23 15.82
C ASN A 224 -15.85 0.74 16.15
N PHE A 225 -14.65 0.21 15.99
CA PHE A 225 -14.41 -1.23 16.13
C PHE A 225 -14.47 -1.72 17.61
N PHE A 226 -14.26 -0.84 18.62
CA PHE A 226 -14.20 -1.25 20.05
C PHE A 226 -14.59 -0.21 21.13
N SER A 227 -15.41 0.81 20.82
CA SER A 227 -15.61 1.93 21.76
C SER A 227 -16.51 1.66 22.99
N GLN A 228 -16.94 0.43 23.27
CA GLN A 228 -17.75 0.09 24.47
C GLN A 228 -16.96 -0.61 25.59
N GLN A 229 -15.65 -0.85 25.47
CA GLN A 229 -14.89 -1.56 26.50
C GLN A 229 -14.26 -0.69 27.61
N ASN A 230 -14.62 0.59 27.74
CA ASN A 230 -14.12 1.47 28.81
C ASN A 230 -15.22 2.31 29.50
N GLN A 231 -16.38 1.72 29.82
CA GLN A 231 -17.36 2.33 30.75
C GLN A 231 -17.81 1.43 31.91
N HIS A 232 -17.23 0.23 32.07
CA HIS A 232 -17.53 -0.66 33.22
C HIS A 232 -16.33 -1.01 34.11
N THR A 233 -15.25 -0.22 34.05
CA THR A 233 -14.15 -0.26 35.01
C THR A 233 -13.95 1.12 35.60
N ASN A 234 -14.90 1.55 36.43
CA ASN A 234 -14.70 2.47 37.56
C ASN A 234 -16.04 2.68 38.28
N ALA A 235 -16.42 1.69 39.09
CA ALA A 235 -17.31 1.90 40.23
C ALA A 235 -17.11 0.74 41.22
N ALA A 236 -16.43 1.08 42.32
CA ALA A 236 -16.30 0.37 43.60
C ALA A 236 -15.58 -0.99 43.61
#